data_AF-A0A525PA97-F1
#
_entry.id   AF-A0A525PA97-F1
#
_cell.length_a   1.000
_cell.length_b   1.000
_cell.length_c   1.000
_cell.angle_alpha   90.00
_cell.angle_beta   90.00
_cell.angle_gamma   90.00
#
_symmetry.space_group_name_H-M   'P 1'
#
loop_
_entity.id
_entity.type
_entity.pdbx_description
1 polymer ?
#
loop_
_entity_poly.entity_id
_entity_poly.type
_entity_poly.pdbx_seq_one_letter_code
_entity_poly.pdbx_strand_id
1 'polypeptide(L)'
;MIRLFAAFLATILLSVPAYAFETQAKAAYVIDQTTGTVLMTKNADEPLPPASMSKLMTLYMAFEAVERGKSNGGLDLTEELPVSQHAMSYGGSTMFLDTTDRVKVEDLLRGIIVLSGNDACVVIAEALSPDGTEAGFARLMTQRAQQMGM
;
A
#
# COMPACT_ATOMS: atom_id res chain seq x y z
N MET A 1 40.21 -45.15 -4.88
CA MET A 1 40.53 -43.76 -5.29
C MET A 1 39.61 -43.29 -6.40
N ILE A 2 39.66 -43.87 -7.61
CA ILE A 2 38.85 -43.44 -8.78
C ILE A 2 37.33 -43.51 -8.54
N ARG A 3 36.82 -44.57 -7.88
CA ARG A 3 35.38 -44.71 -7.58
C ARG A 3 34.85 -43.68 -6.56
N LEU A 4 35.67 -43.33 -5.57
CA LEU A 4 35.33 -42.30 -4.58
C LEU A 4 35.32 -40.91 -5.21
N PHE A 5 36.25 -40.66 -6.15
CA PHE A 5 36.30 -39.41 -6.90
C PHE A 5 35.10 -39.26 -7.86
N ALA A 6 34.71 -40.33 -8.54
CA ALA A 6 33.55 -40.35 -9.42
C ALA A 6 32.22 -40.15 -8.64
N ALA A 7 32.09 -40.74 -7.45
CA ALA A 7 30.91 -40.56 -6.60
C ALA A 7 30.80 -39.12 -6.06
N PHE A 8 31.93 -38.49 -5.70
CA PHE A 8 31.98 -37.10 -5.25
C PHE A 8 31.62 -36.11 -6.37
N LEU A 9 32.11 -36.34 -7.60
CA LEU A 9 31.78 -35.52 -8.75
C LEU A 9 30.29 -35.63 -9.13
N ALA A 10 29.70 -36.82 -9.02
CA ALA A 10 28.28 -37.05 -9.26
C ALA A 10 27.39 -36.34 -8.23
N THR A 11 27.83 -36.20 -6.98
CA THR A 11 27.06 -35.48 -5.94
C THR A 11 27.05 -33.97 -6.18
N ILE A 12 28.16 -33.40 -6.68
CA ILE A 12 28.24 -31.98 -7.08
C ILE A 12 27.38 -31.69 -8.32
N LEU A 13 27.27 -32.65 -9.24
CA LEU A 13 26.43 -32.51 -10.44
C LEU A 13 24.94 -32.71 -10.16
N LEU A 14 24.58 -33.44 -9.10
CA LEU A 14 23.19 -33.66 -8.65
C LEU A 14 22.69 -32.59 -7.67
N SER A 15 23.56 -31.75 -7.11
CA SER A 15 23.15 -30.52 -6.44
C SER A 15 22.70 -29.51 -7.49
N VAL A 16 21.53 -29.72 -8.07
CA VAL A 16 20.81 -28.70 -8.81
C VAL A 16 20.56 -27.57 -7.81
N PRO A 17 21.12 -26.35 -8.01
CA PRO A 17 20.68 -25.23 -7.21
C PRO A 17 19.18 -25.17 -7.40
N ALA A 18 18.40 -25.18 -6.32
CA ALA A 18 16.98 -24.90 -6.43
C ALA A 18 16.88 -23.59 -7.21
N TYR A 19 16.37 -23.64 -8.43
CA TYR A 19 16.23 -22.46 -9.26
C TYR A 19 15.34 -21.52 -8.46
N ALA A 20 15.92 -20.45 -7.92
CA ALA A 20 15.15 -19.38 -7.33
C ALA A 20 14.19 -18.88 -8.42
N PHE A 21 12.95 -18.57 -8.03
CA PHE A 21 11.98 -18.00 -8.96
C PHE A 21 12.57 -16.73 -9.57
N GLU A 22 12.77 -16.73 -10.89
CA GLU A 22 13.26 -15.56 -11.62
C GLU A 22 12.09 -14.76 -12.19
N THR A 23 12.23 -13.43 -12.18
CA THR A 23 11.22 -12.51 -12.71
C THR A 23 11.86 -11.39 -13.51
N GLN A 24 11.13 -10.90 -14.53
CA GLN A 24 11.52 -9.71 -15.30
C GLN A 24 11.31 -8.41 -14.52
N ALA A 25 10.63 -8.44 -13.36
CA ALA A 25 10.45 -7.26 -12.52
C ALA A 25 11.79 -6.71 -12.01
N LYS A 26 11.88 -5.37 -11.87
CA LYS A 26 13.09 -4.69 -11.36
C LYS A 26 13.36 -5.02 -9.89
N ALA A 27 12.30 -5.09 -9.09
CA ALA A 27 12.31 -5.51 -7.70
C ALA A 27 11.15 -6.47 -7.43
N ALA A 28 11.32 -7.37 -6.46
CA ALA A 28 10.31 -8.32 -6.01
C ALA A 28 10.60 -8.77 -4.58
N TYR A 29 9.54 -8.98 -3.81
CA TYR A 29 9.61 -9.56 -2.47
C TYR A 29 8.42 -10.49 -2.28
N VAL A 30 8.67 -11.75 -1.91
CA VAL A 30 7.63 -12.74 -1.62
C VAL A 30 7.92 -13.34 -0.26
N ILE A 31 6.92 -13.30 0.61
CA ILE A 31 7.00 -13.79 1.98
C ILE A 31 5.81 -14.71 2.25
N ASP A 32 6.08 -15.83 2.93
CA ASP A 32 5.03 -16.59 3.59
C ASP A 32 4.65 -15.85 4.88
N GLN A 33 3.45 -15.29 4.92
CA GLN A 33 3.02 -14.45 6.04
C GLN A 33 2.85 -15.24 7.35
N THR A 34 2.57 -16.56 7.28
CA THR A 34 2.35 -17.41 8.46
C THR A 34 3.65 -17.71 9.19
N THR A 35 4.71 -17.97 8.44
CA THR A 35 6.01 -18.40 8.96
C THR A 35 7.05 -17.27 8.99
N GLY A 36 6.81 -16.18 8.25
CA GLY A 36 7.79 -15.12 8.02
C GLY A 36 8.90 -15.53 7.04
N THR A 37 8.79 -16.69 6.38
CA THR A 37 9.84 -17.18 5.47
C THR A 37 9.86 -16.34 4.21
N VAL A 38 11.01 -15.72 3.91
CA VAL A 38 11.23 -15.03 2.64
C VAL A 38 11.43 -16.08 1.55
N LEU A 39 10.49 -16.14 0.60
CA LEU A 39 10.50 -17.07 -0.53
C LEU A 39 11.24 -16.49 -1.74
N MET A 40 11.27 -15.16 -1.85
CA MET A 40 11.99 -14.43 -2.89
C MET A 40 12.37 -13.03 -2.41
N THR A 41 13.60 -12.61 -2.70
CA THR A 41 14.03 -11.22 -2.57
C THR A 41 14.83 -10.81 -3.80
N LYS A 42 14.48 -9.68 -4.39
CA LYS A 42 15.17 -9.06 -5.52
C LYS A 42 15.06 -7.55 -5.36
N ASN A 43 16.18 -6.87 -5.10
CA ASN A 43 16.24 -5.41 -4.92
C ASN A 43 15.13 -4.86 -3.98
N ALA A 44 14.81 -5.60 -2.91
CA ALA A 44 13.64 -5.31 -2.08
C ALA A 44 13.75 -3.98 -1.32
N ASP A 45 14.98 -3.56 -0.99
CA ASP A 45 15.27 -2.31 -0.28
C ASP A 45 15.60 -1.14 -1.23
N GLU A 46 15.51 -1.34 -2.55
CA GLU A 46 15.74 -0.27 -3.53
C GLU A 46 14.54 0.69 -3.52
N PRO A 47 14.74 2.00 -3.25
CA PRO A 47 13.65 2.97 -3.29
C PRO A 47 13.07 3.12 -4.69
N LEU A 48 11.77 2.86 -4.85
CA LEU A 48 11.05 2.97 -6.11
C LEU A 48 9.81 3.86 -5.98
N PRO A 49 9.41 4.59 -7.04
CA PRO A 49 8.17 5.34 -7.03
C PRO A 49 6.98 4.37 -6.86
N PRO A 50 6.15 4.52 -5.81
CA PRO A 50 5.12 3.52 -5.48
C PRO A 50 3.89 3.59 -6.41
N ALA A 51 3.75 4.66 -7.21
CA ALA A 51 2.53 4.96 -7.96
C ALA A 51 1.28 4.82 -7.06
N SER A 52 0.20 4.18 -7.53
CA SER A 52 -1.02 3.97 -6.73
C SER A 52 -0.83 3.08 -5.50
N MET A 53 0.30 2.38 -5.31
CA MET A 53 0.54 1.64 -4.06
C MET A 53 0.65 2.58 -2.85
N SER A 54 0.95 3.87 -3.06
CA SER A 54 0.89 4.90 -2.00
C SER A 54 -0.48 4.97 -1.31
N LYS A 55 -1.56 4.64 -2.03
CA LYS A 55 -2.93 4.63 -1.50
C LYS A 55 -3.15 3.56 -0.43
N LEU A 56 -2.29 2.54 -0.35
CA LEU A 56 -2.34 1.55 0.72
C LEU A 56 -2.09 2.20 2.08
N MET A 57 -1.21 3.20 2.18
CA MET A 57 -1.01 3.95 3.42
C MET A 57 -2.21 4.85 3.73
N THR A 58 -2.82 5.47 2.71
CA THR A 58 -4.09 6.22 2.89
C THR A 58 -5.19 5.33 3.46
N LEU A 59 -5.39 4.15 2.87
CA LEU A 59 -6.36 3.16 3.34
C LEU A 59 -6.04 2.67 4.75
N TYR A 60 -4.78 2.34 5.02
CA TYR A 60 -4.33 1.89 6.33
C TYR A 60 -4.70 2.90 7.42
N MET A 61 -4.31 4.17 7.24
CA MET A 61 -4.63 5.23 8.20
C MET A 61 -6.13 5.54 8.28
N ALA A 62 -6.87 5.40 7.18
CA ALA A 62 -8.32 5.54 7.19
C ALA A 62 -9.00 4.42 7.98
N PHE A 63 -8.53 3.18 7.88
CA PHE A 63 -9.02 2.08 8.70
C PHE A 63 -8.67 2.27 10.18
N GLU A 64 -7.48 2.78 10.52
CA GLU A 64 -7.16 3.17 11.91
C GLU A 64 -8.13 4.25 12.42
N ALA A 65 -8.51 5.21 11.57
CA ALA A 65 -9.51 6.22 11.92
C ALA A 65 -10.91 5.62 12.11
N VAL A 66 -11.33 4.69 11.26
CA VAL A 66 -12.61 3.98 11.41
C VAL A 66 -12.63 3.13 12.69
N GLU A 67 -11.55 2.41 12.98
CA GLU A 67 -11.42 1.60 14.20
C GLU A 67 -11.50 2.46 15.47
N ARG A 68 -10.86 3.63 15.45
CA ARG A 68 -10.94 4.61 16.55
C ARG A 68 -12.37 5.11 16.77
N GLY A 69 -13.14 5.24 15.69
CA GLY A 69 -14.51 5.73 15.67
C GLY A 69 -14.63 7.25 15.85
N LYS A 70 -15.72 7.81 15.30
CA LYS A 70 -15.99 9.26 15.26
C LYS A 70 -15.99 9.93 16.64
N SER A 71 -16.49 9.26 17.68
CA SER A 71 -16.50 9.79 19.06
C SER A 71 -15.10 10.05 19.63
N ASN A 72 -14.06 9.46 19.05
CA ASN A 72 -12.67 9.59 19.49
C ASN A 72 -11.81 10.35 18.45
N GLY A 73 -12.42 11.14 17.57
CA GLY A 73 -11.73 11.86 16.50
C GLY A 73 -11.32 10.98 15.32
N GLY A 74 -11.97 9.83 15.15
CA GLY A 74 -11.85 8.96 13.99
C GLY A 74 -12.94 9.23 12.93
N LEU A 75 -13.22 8.21 12.11
CA LEU A 75 -14.27 8.24 11.10
C LEU A 75 -15.40 7.26 11.44
N ASP A 76 -16.60 7.55 10.95
CA ASP A 76 -17.73 6.61 10.87
C ASP A 76 -17.98 6.25 9.41
N LEU A 77 -18.13 4.96 9.09
CA LEU A 77 -18.37 4.50 7.73
C LEU A 77 -19.60 5.14 7.07
N THR A 78 -20.59 5.51 7.86
CA THR A 78 -21.87 6.08 7.39
C THR A 78 -21.87 7.60 7.35
N GLU A 79 -20.85 8.28 7.89
CA GLU A 79 -20.78 9.74 7.79
C GLU A 79 -20.43 10.18 6.38
N GLU A 80 -21.00 11.31 5.98
CA GLU A 80 -20.75 11.90 4.67
C GLU A 80 -19.72 13.02 4.78
N LEU A 81 -18.71 12.97 3.92
CA LEU A 81 -17.66 13.97 3.84
C LEU A 81 -17.90 14.91 2.65
N PRO A 82 -17.61 16.22 2.81
CA PRO A 82 -17.65 17.17 1.71
C PRO A 82 -16.48 16.97 0.76
N VAL A 83 -16.72 17.25 -0.52
CA VAL A 83 -15.68 17.23 -1.55
C VAL A 83 -15.15 18.65 -1.76
N SER A 84 -13.83 18.82 -1.65
CA SER A 84 -13.18 20.12 -1.88
C SER A 84 -12.94 20.36 -3.38
N GLN A 85 -12.68 21.63 -3.73
CA GLN A 85 -12.25 21.98 -5.08
C GLN A 85 -10.92 21.30 -5.46
N HIS A 86 -10.06 21.05 -4.45
CA HIS A 86 -8.79 20.36 -4.62
C HIS A 86 -9.01 18.89 -4.98
N ALA A 87 -9.86 18.18 -4.22
CA ALA A 87 -10.26 16.81 -4.54
C ALA A 87 -10.89 16.68 -5.94
N MET A 88 -11.82 17.58 -6.29
CA MET A 88 -12.45 17.63 -7.62
C MET A 88 -11.44 17.87 -8.76
N SER A 89 -10.32 18.55 -8.48
CA SER A 89 -9.33 18.87 -9.52
C SER A 89 -8.49 17.67 -9.98
N TYR A 90 -8.53 16.55 -9.25
CA TYR A 90 -7.75 15.37 -9.59
C TYR A 90 -8.27 14.66 -10.84
N GLY A 91 -7.34 14.31 -11.73
CA GLY A 91 -7.58 13.44 -12.88
C GLY A 91 -7.10 12.00 -12.68
N GLY A 92 -7.06 11.23 -13.77
CA GLY A 92 -6.69 9.81 -13.74
C GLY A 92 -7.86 8.94 -13.30
N SER A 93 -7.59 7.95 -12.44
CA SER A 93 -8.66 7.18 -11.78
C SER A 93 -9.43 8.07 -10.82
N THR A 94 -10.75 8.16 -10.97
CA THR A 94 -11.62 9.01 -10.15
C THR A 94 -12.97 8.33 -9.90
N MET A 95 -13.67 8.79 -8.87
CA MET A 95 -15.11 8.56 -8.66
C MET A 95 -15.97 9.62 -9.37
N PHE A 96 -15.33 10.61 -10.02
CA PHE A 96 -15.96 11.76 -10.66
C PHE A 96 -16.67 12.70 -9.66
N LEU A 97 -16.07 12.87 -8.48
CA LEU A 97 -16.64 13.70 -7.42
C LEU A 97 -16.57 15.20 -7.77
N ASP A 98 -17.59 15.95 -7.36
CA ASP A 98 -17.60 17.41 -7.43
C ASP A 98 -18.01 18.08 -6.10
N THR A 99 -17.86 19.41 -6.02
CA THR A 99 -18.09 20.18 -4.78
C THR A 99 -19.52 20.15 -4.24
N THR A 100 -20.49 19.68 -5.04
CA THR A 100 -21.89 19.50 -4.63
C THR A 100 -22.12 18.19 -3.90
N ASP A 101 -21.20 17.23 -4.03
CA ASP A 101 -21.31 15.91 -3.45
C ASP A 101 -21.08 15.89 -1.93
N ARG A 102 -21.75 14.95 -1.28
CA ARG A 102 -21.51 14.48 0.10
C ARG A 102 -21.45 12.97 0.04
N VAL A 103 -20.28 12.40 0.31
CA VAL A 103 -20.01 10.99 0.03
C VAL A 103 -19.73 10.26 1.32
N LYS A 104 -20.37 9.11 1.52
CA LYS A 104 -20.12 8.26 2.68
C LYS A 104 -18.67 7.80 2.72
N VAL A 105 -18.09 7.74 3.91
CA VAL A 105 -16.74 7.19 4.12
C VAL A 105 -16.62 5.79 3.52
N GLU A 106 -17.64 4.93 3.67
CA GLU A 106 -17.67 3.59 3.07
C GLU A 106 -17.51 3.61 1.54
N ASP A 107 -18.19 4.54 0.87
CA ASP A 107 -18.16 4.66 -0.59
C ASP A 107 -16.85 5.26 -1.08
N LEU A 108 -16.28 6.21 -0.34
CA LEU A 108 -14.93 6.73 -0.61
C LEU A 108 -13.88 5.63 -0.49
N LEU A 109 -13.92 4.82 0.57
CA LEU A 109 -13.00 3.69 0.76
C LEU A 109 -13.14 2.67 -0.38
N ARG A 110 -14.37 2.35 -0.80
CA ARG A 110 -14.60 1.49 -1.97
C ARG A 110 -14.06 2.11 -3.26
N GLY A 111 -14.23 3.41 -3.46
CA GLY A 111 -13.66 4.12 -4.61
C GLY A 111 -12.14 4.04 -4.67
N ILE A 112 -11.46 4.16 -3.52
CA ILE A 112 -10.01 3.99 -3.43
C ILE A 112 -9.62 2.53 -3.72
N ILE A 113 -10.30 1.56 -3.11
CA ILE A 113 -9.94 0.14 -3.22
C ILE A 113 -10.20 -0.41 -4.63
N VAL A 114 -11.35 -0.09 -5.21
CA VAL A 114 -11.83 -0.71 -6.47
C VAL A 114 -11.38 0.10 -7.69
N LEU A 115 -11.51 1.43 -7.64
CA LEU A 115 -11.19 2.30 -8.78
C LEU A 115 -9.78 2.86 -8.70
N SER A 116 -9.11 2.77 -7.53
CA SER A 116 -7.92 3.56 -7.25
C SER A 116 -8.19 5.07 -7.42
N GLY A 117 -9.39 5.52 -7.03
CA GLY A 117 -9.85 6.91 -7.17
C GLY A 117 -8.96 7.91 -6.42
N ASN A 118 -8.39 8.88 -7.15
CA ASN A 118 -7.52 9.91 -6.59
C ASN A 118 -8.31 10.99 -5.84
N ASP A 119 -9.44 11.41 -6.39
CA ASP A 119 -10.40 12.31 -5.75
C ASP A 119 -10.86 11.77 -4.40
N ALA A 120 -11.24 10.50 -4.34
CA ALA A 120 -11.62 9.83 -3.10
C ALA A 120 -10.49 9.79 -2.06
N CYS A 121 -9.25 9.51 -2.49
CA CYS A 121 -8.07 9.59 -1.61
C CYS A 121 -7.91 10.97 -1.00
N VAL A 122 -8.11 12.02 -1.78
CA VAL A 122 -7.92 13.40 -1.33
C VAL A 122 -9.01 13.79 -0.34
N VAL A 123 -10.28 13.41 -0.56
CA VAL A 123 -11.36 13.65 0.40
C VAL A 123 -11.03 13.00 1.76
N ILE A 124 -10.57 11.74 1.76
CA ILE A 124 -10.16 11.05 3.00
C ILE A 124 -8.94 11.72 3.63
N ALA A 125 -7.95 12.10 2.83
CA ALA A 125 -6.74 12.77 3.30
C ALA A 125 -7.06 14.10 3.99
N GLU A 126 -7.89 14.95 3.35
CA GLU A 126 -8.30 16.24 3.89
C GLU A 126 -9.10 16.06 5.19
N ALA A 127 -10.00 15.08 5.25
CA ALA A 127 -10.78 14.80 6.46
C ALA A 127 -9.92 14.32 7.64
N LEU A 128 -8.83 13.59 7.38
CA LEU A 128 -7.92 13.07 8.40
C LEU A 128 -6.76 14.01 8.73
N SER A 129 -6.55 15.06 7.93
CA SER A 129 -5.48 16.01 8.18
C SER A 129 -5.85 17.00 9.29
N PRO A 130 -4.97 17.26 10.28
CA PRO A 130 -5.21 18.26 11.32
C PRO A 130 -5.43 19.68 10.78
N ASP A 131 -4.89 19.99 9.60
CA ASP A 131 -5.04 21.27 8.92
C ASP A 131 -6.04 21.23 7.75
N GLY A 132 -6.72 20.09 7.54
CA GLY A 132 -7.69 19.91 6.46
C GLY A 132 -7.09 19.81 5.05
N THR A 133 -5.77 19.61 4.92
CA THR A 133 -5.09 19.56 3.61
C THR A 133 -4.48 18.20 3.29
N GLU A 134 -4.43 17.85 2.00
CA GLU A 134 -3.71 16.67 1.53
C GLU A 134 -2.22 16.69 1.94
N ALA A 135 -1.57 17.85 1.87
CA ALA A 135 -0.16 18.00 2.28
C ALA A 135 0.05 17.72 3.77
N GLY A 136 -0.90 18.10 4.62
CA GLY A 136 -0.89 17.75 6.04
C GLY A 136 -1.03 16.27 6.28
N PHE A 137 -1.93 15.62 5.55
CA PHE A 137 -2.07 14.17 5.59
C PHE A 137 -0.80 13.44 5.12
N ALA A 138 -0.15 13.90 4.04
CA ALA A 138 1.09 13.30 3.54
C ALA A 138 2.23 13.34 4.58
N ARG A 139 2.30 14.40 5.40
CA ARG A 139 3.25 14.46 6.53
C ARG A 139 2.92 13.41 7.59
N LEU A 140 1.63 13.21 7.89
CA LEU A 140 1.20 12.16 8.81
C LEU A 140 1.47 10.75 8.25
N MET A 141 1.26 10.52 6.95
CA MET A 141 1.61 9.27 6.27
C MET A 141 3.09 8.95 6.42
N THR A 142 3.95 9.95 6.24
CA THR A 142 5.40 9.80 6.40
C THR A 142 5.78 9.46 7.84
N GLN A 143 5.19 10.17 8.81
CA GLN A 143 5.39 9.87 10.22
C GLN A 143 4.91 8.45 10.58
N ARG A 144 3.76 8.03 10.01
CA ARG A 144 3.22 6.68 10.25
C ARG A 144 4.12 5.60 9.66
N ALA A 145 4.65 5.80 8.45
CA ALA A 145 5.61 4.89 7.84
C ALA A 145 6.85 4.67 8.74
N GLN A 146 7.42 5.75 9.29
CA GLN A 146 8.56 5.67 10.21
C GLN A 146 8.20 4.90 11.50
N GLN A 147 6.99 5.09 12.04
CA GLN A 147 6.52 4.34 13.20
C GLN A 147 6.33 2.83 12.91
N MET A 148 6.04 2.48 11.66
CA MET A 148 5.94 1.08 11.21
C MET A 148 7.30 0.45 10.91
N GLY A 149 8.39 1.21 10.98
CA GLY A 149 9.75 0.74 10.66
C GLY A 149 10.05 0.70 9.17
N MET A 150 9.34 1.48 8.36
CA MET A 150 9.62 1.68 6.93
C MET A 150 10.68 2.77 6.71
#